data_AF-A0AAW8G0I0-F1
#
_entry.id   AF-A0AAW8G0I0-F1
#
_cell.length_a   1.000
_cell.length_b   1.000
_cell.length_c   1.000
_cell.angle_alpha   90.00
_cell.angle_beta   90.00
_cell.angle_gamma   90.00
#
_symmetry.space_group_name_H-M   'P 1'
#
loop_
_entity.id
_entity.type
_entity.pdbx_description
1 polymer ?
#
loop_
_entity_poly.entity_id
_entity_poly.type
_entity_poly.pdbx_seq_one_letter_code
_entity_poly.pdbx_strand_id
1 'polypeptide(L)'
;MIAEIEKFIEIQNNIDQILKNSPFKMSYIIEKSGIKKPTFFKKLKEKRFTPEELLTISKTIEMKKWRNETKEEIMESLKRS
;
A
#
# COMPACT_ATOMS: atom_id res chain seq x y z
N MET A 1 -2.12 11.56 19.47
CA MET A 1 -3.13 12.29 18.69
C MET A 1 -2.53 13.25 17.65
N ILE A 2 -1.94 14.40 18.01
CA ILE A 2 -1.43 15.37 17.01
C ILE A 2 -0.42 14.74 16.05
N ALA A 3 0.60 14.07 16.59
CA ALA A 3 1.62 13.39 15.78
C ALA A 3 1.06 12.26 14.87
N GLU A 4 -0.06 11.63 15.24
CA GLU A 4 -0.71 10.62 14.39
C GLU A 4 -1.46 11.27 13.22
N ILE A 5 -2.09 12.43 13.47
CA ILE A 5 -2.76 13.21 12.43
C ILE A 5 -1.72 13.77 11.45
N GLU A 6 -0.58 14.27 11.93
CA GLU A 6 0.53 14.74 11.09
C GLU A 6 1.05 13.63 10.17
N LYS A 7 1.29 12.43 10.72
CA LYS A 7 1.68 11.26 9.93
C LYS A 7 0.64 10.88 8.89
N PHE A 8 -0.65 10.93 9.25
CA PHE A 8 -1.72 10.65 8.29
C PHE A 8 -1.72 11.64 7.13
N ILE A 9 -1.56 12.93 7.41
CA ILE A 9 -1.46 13.99 6.39
C ILE A 9 -0.25 13.74 5.48
N GLU A 10 0.90 13.39 6.05
CA GLU A 10 2.11 13.06 5.29
C GLU A 10 1.90 11.87 4.35
N ILE A 11 1.28 10.79 4.84
CA ILE A 11 0.96 9.60 4.04
C ILE A 11 0.00 9.97 2.90
N GLN A 12 -1.05 10.72 3.19
CA GLN A 12 -2.02 11.14 2.18
C GLN A 12 -1.37 12.03 1.11
N ASN A 13 -0.45 12.91 1.51
CA ASN A 13 0.27 13.78 0.58
C ASN A 13 1.27 13.02 -0.29
N ASN A 14 1.80 11.89 0.17
CA ASN A 14 2.82 11.10 -0.54
C ASN A 14 2.27 9.80 -1.13
N ILE A 15 0.95 9.60 -1.13
CA ILE A 15 0.31 8.35 -1.54
C ILE A 15 0.69 7.92 -2.96
N ASP A 16 0.88 8.86 -3.88
CA ASP A 16 1.32 8.58 -5.24
C ASP A 16 2.73 7.96 -5.31
N GLN A 17 3.67 8.41 -4.47
CA GLN A 17 5.00 7.83 -4.39
C GLN A 17 4.99 6.49 -3.66
N ILE A 18 4.22 6.38 -2.57
CA ILE A 18 4.04 5.12 -1.83
C ILE A 18 3.52 4.03 -2.75
N LEU A 19 2.53 4.35 -3.60
CA LEU A 19 1.97 3.40 -4.54
C LEU A 19 2.90 3.05 -5.70
N LYS A 20 3.75 3.98 -6.15
CA LYS A 20 4.76 3.72 -7.18
C LYS A 20 5.90 2.84 -6.67
N ASN A 21 6.32 3.05 -5.43
CA ASN A 21 7.37 2.28 -4.76
C ASN A 21 6.85 0.94 -4.20
N SER A 22 5.54 0.72 -4.27
CA SER A 22 4.92 -0.54 -3.88
C SER A 22 5.39 -1.69 -4.77
N PRO A 23 5.63 -2.89 -4.21
CA PRO A 23 5.96 -4.08 -4.99
C PRO A 23 4.78 -4.64 -5.80
N PHE A 24 3.59 -4.02 -5.72
CA PHE A 24 2.37 -4.46 -6.38
C PHE A 24 2.05 -3.60 -7.59
N LYS A 25 1.53 -4.25 -8.65
CA LYS A 25 1.02 -3.55 -9.82
C LYS A 25 -0.18 -2.69 -9.41
N MET A 26 -0.26 -1.48 -9.97
CA MET A 26 -1.35 -0.56 -9.68
C MET A 26 -2.74 -1.17 -9.95
N SER A 27 -2.87 -2.00 -10.99
CA SER A 27 -4.12 -2.71 -11.29
C SER A 27 -4.59 -3.62 -10.15
N TYR A 28 -3.66 -4.31 -9.48
CA TYR A 28 -3.96 -5.18 -8.35
C TYR A 28 -4.42 -4.37 -7.13
N ILE A 29 -3.76 -3.24 -6.86
CA ILE A 29 -4.14 -2.34 -5.76
C ILE A 29 -5.55 -1.77 -6.02
N ILE A 30 -5.83 -1.35 -7.25
CA ILE A 30 -7.14 -0.82 -7.65
C ILE A 30 -8.23 -1.88 -7.44
N GLU A 31 -7.99 -3.12 -7.89
CA GLU A 31 -8.92 -4.24 -7.71
C GLU A 31 -9.22 -4.49 -6.23
N LYS A 32 -8.18 -4.55 -5.39
CA LYS A 32 -8.33 -4.81 -3.95
C LYS A 32 -8.92 -3.64 -3.17
N SER A 33 -8.76 -2.41 -3.66
CA SER A 33 -9.38 -1.23 -3.06
C SER A 33 -10.91 -1.19 -3.20
N GLY A 34 -11.49 -1.92 -4.15
CA GLY A 34 -12.92 -1.86 -4.47
C GLY A 34 -13.34 -0.56 -5.18
N ILE A 35 -12.40 0.34 -5.47
CA ILE A 35 -12.67 1.62 -6.14
C ILE A 35 -12.65 1.40 -7.65
N LYS A 36 -13.66 1.93 -8.35
CA LYS A 36 -13.68 1.93 -9.83
C LYS A 36 -12.42 2.62 -10.35
N LYS A 37 -11.77 2.00 -11.34
CA LYS A 37 -10.49 2.48 -11.91
C LYS A 37 -10.46 3.98 -12.27
N PRO A 38 -11.48 4.57 -12.94
CA PRO A 38 -11.49 6.02 -13.21
C PRO A 38 -11.52 6.86 -11.93
N THR A 39 -12.33 6.46 -10.95
CA THR A 39 -12.44 7.13 -9.65
C THR A 39 -11.16 7.03 -8.85
N PHE A 40 -10.46 5.88 -8.91
CA PHE A 40 -9.18 5.70 -8.25
C PHE A 40 -8.14 6.69 -8.77
N PHE A 41 -7.99 6.80 -10.11
CA PHE A 41 -7.04 7.75 -10.69
C PHE A 41 -7.40 9.21 -10.43
N LYS A 42 -8.70 9.54 -10.43
CA LYS A 42 -9.16 10.88 -10.03
C LYS A 42 -8.76 11.19 -8.59
N LYS A 43 -9.06 10.28 -7.64
CA LYS A 43 -8.68 10.40 -6.23
C LYS A 43 -7.17 10.46 -6.02
N LEU A 44 -6.40 9.71 -6.81
CA LEU A 44 -4.94 9.74 -6.77
C LEU A 44 -4.39 11.09 -7.19
N LYS A 45 -4.92 11.69 -8.26
CA LYS A 45 -4.54 13.03 -8.72
C LYS A 45 -4.94 14.11 -7.71
N GLU A 46 -6.12 13.98 -7.11
CA GLU A 46 -6.67 14.95 -6.15
C GLU A 46 -6.15 14.73 -4.72
N LYS A 47 -5.48 13.60 -4.44
CA LYS A 47 -5.07 13.13 -3.09
C LYS A 47 -6.24 13.07 -2.11
N ARG A 48 -7.43 12.69 -2.59
CA ARG A 48 -8.70 12.67 -1.85
C ARG A 48 -9.23 11.25 -1.60
N PHE A 49 -8.38 10.41 -1.06
CA PHE A 49 -8.82 9.13 -0.50
C PHE A 49 -9.43 9.34 0.89
N THR A 50 -10.45 8.56 1.21
CA THR A 50 -10.98 8.47 2.56
C THR A 50 -10.02 7.66 3.44
N PRO A 51 -10.05 7.83 4.77
CA PRO A 51 -9.24 7.03 5.68
C PRO A 51 -9.45 5.51 5.51
N GLU A 52 -10.69 5.08 5.25
CA GLU A 52 -11.04 3.67 5.03
C GLU A 52 -10.44 3.10 3.73
N GLU A 53 -10.48 3.88 2.65
CA GLU A 53 -9.85 3.54 1.38
C GLU A 53 -8.32 3.42 1.56
N LEU A 54 -7.70 4.40 2.24
CA LEU A 54 -6.25 4.37 2.52
C LEU A 54 -5.86 3.17 3.37
N LEU A 55 -6.67 2.82 4.37
CA LEU A 55 -6.43 1.64 5.21
C LEU A 55 -6.51 0.33 4.42
N THR A 56 -7.45 0.23 3.48
CA THR A 56 -7.58 -0.95 2.62
C THR A 56 -6.39 -1.09 1.66
N ILE A 57 -5.97 0.04 1.09
CA ILE A 57 -4.80 0.14 0.22
C ILE A 57 -3.52 -0.21 1.00
N SER A 58 -3.32 0.36 2.20
CA SER A 58 -2.13 0.10 3.01
C SER A 58 -2.03 -1.37 3.42
N LYS A 59 -3.13 -1.98 3.87
CA LYS A 59 -3.21 -3.43 4.16
C LYS A 59 -2.80 -4.28 2.96
N THR A 60 -3.21 -3.88 1.75
CA THR A 60 -2.86 -4.60 0.52
C THR A 60 -1.36 -4.54 0.23
N ILE A 61 -0.73 -3.37 0.45
CA ILE A 61 0.70 -3.14 0.18
C ILE A 61 1.57 -3.79 1.26
N GLU A 62 1.14 -3.74 2.53
CA GLU A 62 1.85 -4.32 3.66
C GLU A 62 1.66 -5.83 3.79
N MET A 63 0.66 -6.43 3.13
CA MET A 63 0.41 -7.88 3.18
C MET A 63 1.64 -8.72 2.76
N LYS A 64 2.59 -8.12 2.03
CA LYS A 64 3.86 -8.77 1.70
C LYS A 64 4.90 -8.71 2.81
N LYS A 65 4.86 -7.76 3.75
CA LYS A 65 5.82 -7.73 4.87
C LYS A 65 5.72 -9.05 5.68
N TRP A 66 4.49 -9.46 5.99
CA TRP A 66 4.17 -10.75 6.61
C TRP A 66 4.52 -11.98 5.74
N ARG A 67 4.45 -11.88 4.42
CA ARG A 67 4.68 -13.02 3.50
C ARG A 67 6.14 -13.14 3.04
N ASN A 68 6.91 -12.06 3.14
CA ASN A 68 8.32 -12.01 2.79
C ASN A 68 9.20 -12.53 3.92
N GLU A 69 8.82 -12.32 5.20
CA GLU A 69 9.46 -12.99 6.35
C GLU A 69 9.54 -14.50 6.10
N THR A 70 8.44 -15.10 5.63
CA THR A 70 8.40 -16.53 5.28
C THR A 70 9.28 -16.88 4.08
N LYS A 71 9.46 -15.98 3.10
CA LYS A 71 10.32 -16.24 1.93
C LYS A 71 11.81 -16.12 2.26
N GLU A 72 12.18 -15.19 3.12
CA GLU A 72 13.57 -15.03 3.57
C GLU A 72 14.00 -16.24 4.41
N GLU A 73 13.14 -16.74 5.30
CA GLU A 73 13.38 -18.00 6.03
C GLU A 73 13.53 -19.22 5.10
N ILE A 74 12.69 -19.31 4.06
CA ILE A 74 12.78 -20.38 3.05
C ILE A 74 14.09 -20.26 2.25
N MET A 75 14.51 -19.06 1.86
CA MET A 75 15.76 -18.84 1.13
C MET A 75 17.01 -19.11 1.99
N GLU A 76 16.98 -18.72 3.27
CA GLU A 76 18.04 -18.99 4.24
C GLU A 76 18.22 -20.52 4.44
N SER A 77 17.12 -21.26 4.50
CA SER A 77 17.14 -22.73 4.63
C SER A 77 17.70 -23.42 3.38
N LEU A 78 17.43 -22.89 2.19
CA LEU A 78 17.95 -23.42 0.92
C LEU A 78 19.44 -23.11 0.71
N LYS A 79 19.97 -22.02 1.29
CA LYS A 79 21.39 -21.68 1.23
C LYS A 79 22.28 -22.49 2.18
N ARG A 80 21.70 -23.14 3.19
CA ARG A 80 22.40 -23.98 4.17
C ARG A 80 22.47 -25.46 3.78
N SER A 81 21.93 -25.84 2.61
CA SER A 81 22.04 -27.19 2.03
C SER A 81 23.18 -27.29 1.02
#